data_AF-A0A2S6U4R5-F1
#
_entry.id   AF-A0A2S6U4R5-F1
#
_cell.length_a   1.000
_cell.length_b   1.000
_cell.length_c   1.000
_cell.angle_alpha   90.00
_cell.angle_beta   90.00
_cell.angle_gamma   90.00
#
_symmetry.space_group_name_H-M   'P 1'
#
loop_
_entity.id
_entity.type
_entity.pdbx_description
1 polymer ?
#
loop_
_entity_poly.entity_id
_entity_poly.type
_entity_poly.pdbx_seq_one_letter_code
_entity_poly.pdbx_strand_id
1 'polypeptide(L)'
;MTADANTVLGGTGNSADFTVPELNHRTTLLVRMFGWAVLASMTVFLFNNYLTFWHGWPGEGAPLGLGSGNKGAPMAFAWLQLAAYPVAVALVGFYVLRTGDRNLRADSVRISNINTFIIRAAFFAVLYIGIADAIISFMRVEGFLPVVFGNEMALNLGKSLYRGPVVHIPLIGLAIITAVFSRSLGFPWLALLVIVAELMIVITRFIFSYEQVFMGDLVRFWYAALFLFASAYTLLEEGHVRVDVFYTNF
;
A
#
# COMPACT_ATOMS: atom_id res chain seq x y z
N MET A 1 8.38 -39.90 -1.81
CA MET A 1 8.91 -40.68 -0.67
C MET A 1 8.22 -40.14 0.57
N THR A 2 7.19 -40.85 1.00
CA THR A 2 6.27 -40.53 2.10
C THR A 2 6.94 -40.87 3.43
N ALA A 3 6.98 -39.93 4.36
CA ALA A 3 7.37 -40.20 5.74
C ALA A 3 6.23 -39.76 6.65
N ASP A 4 5.50 -40.76 7.14
CA ASP A 4 4.43 -40.66 8.11
C ASP A 4 4.98 -40.18 9.46
N ALA A 5 4.51 -39.02 9.92
CA ALA A 5 4.87 -38.43 11.22
C ALA A 5 3.75 -38.65 12.26
N ASN A 6 3.18 -39.86 12.33
CA ASN A 6 2.15 -40.22 13.30
C ASN A 6 2.55 -41.48 14.07
N THR A 7 3.61 -41.41 14.86
CA THR A 7 3.82 -42.34 15.98
C THR A 7 4.57 -41.61 17.09
N VAL A 8 4.26 -41.99 18.34
CA VAL A 8 4.74 -41.43 19.61
C VAL A 8 3.86 -40.30 20.16
N LEU A 9 2.86 -40.68 20.97
CA LEU A 9 2.80 -40.39 22.42
C LEU A 9 1.50 -40.98 23.00
N GLY A 10 1.59 -42.23 23.45
CA GLY A 10 0.65 -42.77 24.44
C GLY A 10 0.99 -42.19 25.81
N GLY A 11 0.09 -41.37 26.34
CA GLY A 11 0.19 -40.81 27.68
C GLY A 11 -1.22 -40.54 28.22
N THR A 12 -1.68 -41.40 29.11
CA THR A 12 -2.90 -41.25 29.91
C THR A 12 -2.68 -40.11 30.91
N GLY A 13 -2.95 -38.88 30.48
CA GLY A 13 -2.99 -37.69 31.31
C GLY A 13 -4.21 -36.89 30.88
N ASN A 14 -5.04 -36.54 31.85
CA ASN A 14 -6.28 -35.79 31.73
C ASN A 14 -6.12 -34.59 30.78
N SER A 15 -6.36 -34.77 29.48
CA SER A 15 -6.42 -33.68 28.53
C SER A 15 -7.68 -32.93 28.87
N ALA A 16 -7.55 -31.83 29.62
CA ALA A 16 -8.57 -30.80 29.66
C ALA A 16 -8.98 -30.59 28.20
N ASP A 17 -10.17 -31.05 27.88
CA ASP A 17 -10.80 -30.86 26.60
C ASP A 17 -10.95 -29.35 26.47
N PHE A 18 -9.93 -28.70 25.90
CA PHE A 18 -10.01 -27.35 25.42
C PHE A 18 -10.96 -27.42 24.24
N THR A 19 -12.25 -27.59 24.55
CA THR A 19 -13.36 -27.35 23.67
C THR A 19 -13.16 -25.92 23.20
N VAL A 20 -12.63 -25.79 21.98
CA VAL A 20 -12.55 -24.50 21.32
C VAL A 20 -13.98 -23.99 21.35
N PRO A 21 -14.29 -22.90 22.08
CA PRO A 21 -15.67 -22.50 22.27
C PRO A 21 -16.28 -22.30 20.89
N GLU A 22 -17.37 -23.02 20.59
CA GLU A 22 -18.09 -22.82 19.35
C GLU A 22 -18.53 -21.36 19.32
N LEU A 23 -17.81 -20.56 18.51
CA LEU A 23 -18.09 -19.14 18.37
C LEU A 23 -19.53 -18.99 17.90
N ASN A 24 -20.34 -18.28 18.68
CA ASN A 24 -21.71 -17.98 18.33
C ASN A 24 -21.75 -17.43 16.90
N HIS A 25 -22.52 -18.10 16.02
CA HIS A 25 -22.63 -17.76 14.60
C HIS A 25 -22.96 -16.27 14.40
N ARG A 26 -23.78 -15.69 15.28
CA ARG A 26 -24.12 -14.26 15.27
C ARG A 26 -22.90 -13.37 15.52
N THR A 27 -22.05 -13.73 16.49
CA THR A 27 -20.83 -12.98 16.80
C THR A 27 -19.85 -13.03 15.63
N THR A 28 -19.67 -14.21 15.03
CA THR A 28 -18.84 -14.39 13.83
C THR A 28 -19.31 -13.49 12.68
N LEU A 29 -20.62 -13.45 12.43
CA LEU A 29 -21.21 -12.62 11.37
C LEU A 29 -20.98 -11.13 11.65
N LEU A 30 -21.19 -10.68 12.89
CA LEU A 30 -20.96 -9.27 13.29
C LEU A 30 -19.50 -8.85 13.13
N VAL A 31 -18.55 -9.66 13.58
CA VAL A 31 -17.11 -9.37 13.44
C VAL A 31 -16.70 -9.30 11.97
N ARG A 32 -17.25 -10.18 11.12
CA ARG A 32 -16.99 -10.17 9.67
C ARG A 32 -17.56 -8.92 9.00
N MET A 33 -18.82 -8.56 9.31
CA MET A 33 -19.43 -7.34 8.80
C MET A 33 -18.61 -6.11 9.20
N PHE A 34 -18.19 -6.04 10.46
CA PHE A 34 -17.36 -4.94 10.95
C PHE A 34 -16.03 -4.86 10.22
N GLY A 35 -15.26 -5.96 10.13
CA GLY A 35 -13.96 -5.99 9.47
C GLY A 35 -14.04 -5.59 7.99
N TRP A 36 -14.98 -6.16 7.25
CA TRP A 36 -15.18 -5.80 5.84
C TRP A 36 -15.73 -4.37 5.66
N ALA A 37 -16.55 -3.87 6.58
CA ALA A 37 -17.08 -2.51 6.51
C ALA A 37 -15.96 -1.47 6.71
N VAL A 38 -15.03 -1.72 7.65
CA VAL A 38 -13.85 -0.88 7.83
C VAL A 38 -13.02 -0.84 6.54
N LEU A 39 -12.70 -2.00 5.95
CA LEU A 39 -11.94 -2.06 4.69
C LEU A 39 -12.65 -1.37 3.52
N ALA A 40 -13.98 -1.53 3.42
CA ALA A 40 -14.77 -0.88 2.39
C ALA A 40 -14.80 0.65 2.57
N SER A 41 -15.01 1.13 3.79
CA SER A 41 -14.99 2.56 4.11
C SER A 41 -13.63 3.21 3.81
N MET A 42 -12.52 2.51 4.13
CA MET A 42 -11.17 2.96 3.80
C MET A 42 -10.97 3.04 2.28
N THR A 43 -11.47 2.05 1.54
CA THR A 43 -11.38 2.04 0.07
C THR A 43 -12.17 3.19 -0.55
N VAL A 44 -13.40 3.44 -0.08
CA VAL A 44 -14.23 4.58 -0.51
C VAL A 44 -13.54 5.91 -0.16
N PHE A 45 -12.95 6.03 1.03
CA PHE A 45 -12.20 7.22 1.43
C PHE A 45 -11.01 7.50 0.50
N LEU A 46 -10.19 6.50 0.18
CA LEU A 46 -9.08 6.68 -0.75
C LEU A 46 -9.54 7.09 -2.15
N PHE A 47 -10.63 6.49 -2.64
CA PHE A 47 -11.21 6.85 -3.93
C PHE A 47 -11.80 8.26 -3.94
N ASN A 48 -12.51 8.65 -2.88
CA ASN A 48 -13.05 10.00 -2.72
C ASN A 48 -11.92 11.04 -2.66
N ASN A 49 -10.83 10.78 -1.93
CA ASN A 49 -9.68 11.67 -1.92
C ASN A 49 -9.07 11.86 -3.31
N TYR A 50 -8.94 10.78 -4.08
CA TYR A 50 -8.49 10.89 -5.47
C TYR A 50 -9.41 11.79 -6.30
N LEU A 51 -10.73 11.58 -6.22
CA LEU A 51 -11.71 12.41 -6.96
C LEU A 51 -11.66 13.88 -6.52
N THR A 52 -11.57 14.15 -5.22
CA THR A 52 -11.57 15.51 -4.67
C THR A 52 -10.29 16.27 -5.05
N PHE A 53 -9.11 15.66 -4.85
CA PHE A 53 -7.84 16.36 -5.07
C PHE A 53 -7.34 16.34 -6.51
N TRP A 54 -7.60 15.28 -7.28
CA TRP A 54 -7.10 15.17 -8.66
C TRP A 54 -8.14 15.59 -9.69
N HIS A 55 -9.41 15.24 -9.49
CA HIS A 55 -10.50 15.63 -10.39
C HIS A 55 -11.22 16.90 -9.95
N GLY A 56 -10.85 17.47 -8.80
CA GLY A 56 -11.41 18.74 -8.30
C GLY A 56 -12.87 18.64 -7.88
N TRP A 57 -13.34 17.45 -7.48
CA TRP A 57 -14.71 17.22 -7.03
C TRP A 57 -15.01 17.98 -5.71
N PRO A 58 -16.29 18.26 -5.43
CA PRO A 58 -16.69 19.10 -4.30
C PRO A 58 -16.46 18.45 -2.93
N GLY A 59 -16.09 17.17 -2.87
CA GLY A 59 -15.78 16.46 -1.63
C GLY A 59 -17.02 15.92 -0.93
N GLU A 60 -16.85 14.82 -0.19
CA GLU A 60 -17.89 14.12 0.56
C GLU A 60 -18.50 14.96 1.71
N GLY A 61 -17.77 15.98 2.16
CA GLY A 61 -18.18 16.88 3.24
C GLY A 61 -18.98 18.11 2.80
N ALA A 62 -18.95 18.45 1.51
CA ALA A 62 -19.68 19.60 0.96
C ALA A 62 -21.21 19.54 1.17
N PRO A 63 -21.91 18.38 1.08
CA PRO A 63 -23.35 18.31 1.33
C PRO A 63 -23.74 18.67 2.77
N LEU A 64 -22.84 18.44 3.72
CA LEU A 64 -23.05 18.68 5.14
C LEU A 64 -22.51 20.04 5.60
N GLY A 65 -21.97 20.85 4.67
CA GLY A 65 -21.29 22.11 5.00
C GLY A 65 -19.97 21.91 5.76
N LEU A 66 -19.48 20.68 5.84
CA LEU A 66 -18.29 20.28 6.58
C LEU A 66 -17.18 19.91 5.60
N GLY A 67 -16.45 20.88 5.05
CA GLY A 67 -15.32 20.56 4.16
C GLY A 67 -14.80 21.72 3.34
N SER A 68 -13.51 21.66 2.99
CA SER A 68 -12.81 22.62 2.12
C SER A 68 -12.85 22.16 0.65
N GLY A 69 -13.96 21.56 0.23
CA GLY A 69 -14.09 21.05 -1.13
C GLY A 69 -14.31 22.15 -2.16
N ASN A 70 -14.01 21.84 -3.42
CA ASN A 70 -14.10 22.79 -4.52
C ASN A 70 -15.56 23.18 -4.81
N LYS A 71 -15.97 24.40 -4.43
CA LYS A 71 -17.38 24.87 -4.50
C LYS A 71 -17.90 25.10 -5.93
N GLY A 72 -17.05 24.97 -6.94
CA GLY A 72 -17.41 25.20 -8.35
C GLY A 72 -18.07 24.02 -9.07
N ALA A 73 -18.09 22.82 -8.46
CA ALA A 73 -18.62 21.61 -9.09
C ALA A 73 -20.10 21.37 -8.75
N PRO A 74 -20.87 20.67 -9.62
CA PRO A 74 -22.27 20.34 -9.36
C PRO A 74 -22.45 19.60 -8.03
N MET A 75 -23.42 20.06 -7.23
CA MET A 75 -23.76 19.48 -5.91
C MET A 75 -24.09 17.97 -6.00
N ALA A 76 -24.52 17.47 -7.16
CA ALA A 76 -24.79 16.06 -7.40
C ALA A 76 -23.56 15.15 -7.14
N PHE A 77 -22.35 15.60 -7.48
CA PHE A 77 -21.14 14.82 -7.24
C PHE A 77 -20.80 14.72 -5.75
N ALA A 78 -21.11 15.76 -4.98
CA ALA A 78 -20.91 15.78 -3.53
C ALA A 78 -21.82 14.72 -2.84
N TRP A 79 -23.09 14.68 -3.24
CA TRP A 79 -24.04 13.67 -2.75
C TRP A 79 -23.65 12.25 -3.17
N LEU A 80 -23.12 12.07 -4.38
CA LEU A 80 -22.61 10.78 -4.84
C LEU A 80 -21.41 10.31 -3.98
N GLN A 81 -20.45 11.19 -3.70
CA GLN A 81 -19.30 10.89 -2.84
C GLN A 81 -19.72 10.52 -1.42
N LEU A 82 -20.70 11.22 -0.85
CA LEU A 82 -21.25 10.90 0.47
C LEU A 82 -22.03 9.58 0.46
N ALA A 83 -22.86 9.35 -0.56
CA ALA A 83 -23.66 8.13 -0.71
C ALA A 83 -22.81 6.87 -0.93
N ALA A 84 -21.59 7.01 -1.45
CA ALA A 84 -20.68 5.89 -1.63
C ALA A 84 -20.37 5.13 -0.33
N TYR A 85 -20.32 5.82 0.82
CA TYR A 85 -20.05 5.20 2.12
C TYR A 85 -21.16 4.23 2.58
N PRO A 86 -22.44 4.66 2.74
CA PRO A 86 -23.51 3.75 3.13
C PRO A 86 -23.77 2.67 2.07
N VAL A 87 -23.58 2.97 0.78
CA VAL A 87 -23.66 1.95 -0.29
C VAL A 87 -22.60 0.88 -0.11
N ALA A 88 -21.35 1.25 0.16
CA ALA A 88 -20.27 0.29 0.39
C ALA A 88 -20.53 -0.59 1.62
N VAL A 89 -21.03 -0.01 2.72
CA VAL A 89 -21.41 -0.76 3.93
C VAL A 89 -22.57 -1.72 3.65
N ALA A 90 -23.58 -1.28 2.90
CA ALA A 90 -24.71 -2.14 2.51
C ALA A 90 -24.26 -3.30 1.61
N LEU A 91 -23.36 -3.06 0.66
CA LEU A 91 -22.76 -4.09 -0.19
C LEU A 91 -21.95 -5.10 0.62
N VAL A 92 -21.21 -4.64 1.63
CA VAL A 92 -20.51 -5.53 2.58
C VAL A 92 -21.50 -6.38 3.36
N GLY A 93 -22.56 -5.77 3.91
CA GLY A 93 -23.61 -6.51 4.61
C GLY A 93 -24.21 -7.61 3.74
N PHE A 94 -24.57 -7.27 2.49
CA PHE A 94 -25.05 -8.24 1.51
C PHE A 94 -24.03 -9.35 1.22
N TYR A 95 -22.76 -9.00 1.00
CA TYR A 95 -21.69 -9.96 0.75
C TYR A 95 -21.48 -10.93 1.92
N VAL A 96 -21.47 -10.43 3.16
CA VAL A 96 -21.27 -11.25 4.36
C VAL A 96 -22.48 -12.15 4.62
N LEU A 97 -23.71 -11.63 4.48
CA LEU A 97 -24.94 -12.42 4.62
C LEU A 97 -25.04 -13.54 3.57
N ARG A 98 -24.66 -13.27 2.32
CA ARG A 98 -24.61 -14.28 1.26
C ARG A 98 -23.51 -15.33 1.49
N THR A 99 -22.54 -15.01 2.35
CA THR A 99 -21.38 -15.83 2.64
C THR A 99 -21.36 -16.23 4.12
N GLY A 100 -22.53 -16.56 4.68
CA GLY A 100 -22.69 -16.87 6.11
C GLY A 100 -21.84 -18.06 6.59
N ASP A 101 -21.59 -19.04 5.72
CA ASP A 101 -20.92 -20.30 6.08
C ASP A 101 -19.38 -20.22 6.18
N ARG A 102 -18.79 -19.04 5.96
CA ARG A 102 -17.33 -18.88 6.00
C ARG A 102 -16.80 -18.53 7.38
N ASN A 103 -15.68 -19.15 7.71
CA ASN A 103 -14.93 -18.93 8.95
C ASN A 103 -14.08 -17.65 8.90
N LEU A 104 -13.86 -17.03 10.07
CA LEU A 104 -12.99 -15.85 10.23
C LEU A 104 -11.58 -16.06 9.65
N ARG A 105 -11.04 -17.28 9.78
CA ARG A 105 -9.71 -17.62 9.28
C ARG A 105 -9.63 -17.57 7.74
N ALA A 106 -10.70 -17.96 7.05
CA ALA A 106 -10.75 -17.89 5.60
C ALA A 106 -10.78 -16.44 5.09
N ASP A 107 -11.48 -15.55 5.80
CA ASP A 107 -11.50 -14.13 5.49
C ASP A 107 -10.14 -13.47 5.79
N SER A 108 -9.49 -13.82 6.89
CA SER A 108 -8.13 -13.37 7.21
C SER A 108 -7.12 -13.73 6.12
N VAL A 109 -7.14 -14.98 5.62
CA VAL A 109 -6.28 -15.40 4.51
C VAL A 109 -6.54 -14.59 3.24
N ARG A 110 -7.81 -14.26 2.93
CA ARG A 110 -8.13 -13.42 1.76
C ARG A 110 -7.59 -12.00 1.91
N ILE A 111 -7.80 -11.38 3.07
CA ILE A 111 -7.29 -10.03 3.35
C ILE A 111 -5.76 -10.03 3.27
N SER A 112 -5.10 -11.03 3.85
CA SER A 112 -3.64 -11.20 3.76
C SER A 112 -3.15 -11.36 2.32
N ASN A 113 -3.85 -12.14 1.48
CA ASN A 113 -3.52 -12.30 0.07
C ASN A 113 -3.69 -10.98 -0.72
N ILE A 114 -4.75 -10.21 -0.44
CA ILE A 114 -4.97 -8.88 -1.03
C ILE A 114 -3.83 -7.94 -0.63
N ASN A 115 -3.49 -7.88 0.66
CA ASN A 115 -2.40 -7.04 1.15
C ASN A 115 -1.06 -7.44 0.53
N THR A 116 -0.79 -8.73 0.39
CA THR A 116 0.42 -9.25 -0.26
C THR A 116 0.50 -8.79 -1.72
N PHE A 117 -0.62 -8.79 -2.45
CA PHE A 117 -0.69 -8.26 -3.81
C PHE A 117 -0.42 -6.75 -3.84
N ILE A 118 -1.04 -5.97 -2.94
CA ILE A 118 -0.86 -4.52 -2.85
C ILE A 118 0.61 -4.19 -2.58
N ILE A 119 1.26 -4.86 -1.62
CA ILE A 119 2.69 -4.66 -1.30
C ILE A 119 3.55 -4.98 -2.52
N ARG A 120 3.24 -6.05 -3.26
CA ARG A 120 3.98 -6.42 -4.47
C ARG A 120 3.84 -5.38 -5.59
N ALA A 121 2.63 -4.88 -5.82
CA ALA A 121 2.39 -3.80 -6.77
C ALA A 121 3.08 -2.48 -6.36
N ALA A 122 3.00 -2.14 -5.07
CA ALA A 122 3.66 -0.96 -4.52
C ALA A 122 5.19 -1.05 -4.63
N PHE A 123 5.78 -2.23 -4.41
CA PHE A 123 7.22 -2.45 -4.61
C PHE A 123 7.64 -2.12 -6.05
N PHE A 124 6.97 -2.68 -7.06
CA PHE A 124 7.30 -2.37 -8.45
C PHE A 124 7.03 -0.91 -8.81
N ALA A 125 6.00 -0.29 -8.23
CA ALA A 125 5.70 1.12 -8.46
C ALA A 125 6.84 2.01 -7.93
N VAL A 126 7.29 1.76 -6.70
CA VAL A 126 8.43 2.48 -6.10
C VAL A 126 9.71 2.25 -6.90
N LEU A 127 9.95 1.01 -7.37
CA LEU A 127 11.13 0.70 -8.18
C LEU A 127 11.11 1.49 -9.50
N TYR A 128 10.02 1.39 -10.26
CA TYR A 128 9.89 2.02 -11.57
C TYR A 128 9.87 3.55 -11.49
N ILE A 129 9.11 4.11 -10.53
CA ILE A 129 9.09 5.56 -10.31
C ILE A 129 10.47 6.04 -9.88
N GLY A 130 11.15 5.35 -8.96
CA GLY A 130 12.47 5.75 -8.50
C GLY A 130 13.50 5.77 -9.64
N ILE A 131 13.54 4.71 -10.46
CA ILE A 131 14.44 4.64 -11.62
C ILE A 131 14.09 5.74 -12.65
N ALA A 132 12.82 5.89 -12.99
CA ALA A 132 12.38 6.89 -13.96
C ALA A 132 12.68 8.30 -13.47
N ASP A 133 12.42 8.62 -12.20
CA ASP A 133 12.67 9.93 -11.63
C ASP A 133 14.17 10.24 -11.59
N ALA A 134 15.01 9.26 -11.24
CA ALA A 134 16.47 9.39 -11.30
C ALA A 134 16.97 9.68 -12.72
N ILE A 135 16.46 8.95 -13.74
CA ILE A 135 16.83 9.16 -15.15
C ILE A 135 16.40 10.55 -15.63
N ILE A 136 15.14 10.94 -15.39
CA ILE A 136 14.61 12.23 -15.83
C ILE A 136 15.36 13.36 -15.11
N SER A 137 15.66 13.20 -13.82
CA SER A 137 16.40 14.20 -13.05
C SER A 137 17.86 14.31 -13.49
N PHE A 138 18.53 13.19 -13.78
CA PHE A 138 19.87 13.19 -14.38
C PHE A 138 19.91 13.90 -15.74
N MET A 139 19.01 13.51 -16.66
CA MET A 139 18.90 14.14 -17.98
C MET A 139 18.62 15.64 -17.89
N ARG A 140 17.90 16.07 -16.85
CA ARG A 140 17.62 17.49 -16.59
C ARG A 140 18.88 18.23 -16.16
N VAL A 141 19.63 17.67 -15.21
CA VAL A 141 20.86 18.29 -14.67
C VAL A 141 21.92 18.43 -15.77
N GLU A 142 22.12 17.40 -16.58
CA GLU A 142 23.13 17.39 -17.65
C GLU A 142 22.70 18.17 -18.91
N GLY A 143 21.46 18.69 -18.96
CA GLY A 143 20.95 19.41 -20.12
C GLY A 143 20.65 18.53 -21.35
N PHE A 144 20.63 17.20 -21.21
CA PHE A 144 20.25 16.27 -22.28
C PHE A 144 18.74 16.25 -22.57
N LEU A 145 17.92 16.67 -21.60
CA LEU A 145 16.46 16.54 -21.68
C LEU A 145 15.83 17.30 -22.87
N PRO A 146 16.19 18.58 -23.15
CA PRO A 146 15.72 19.29 -24.33
C PRO A 146 16.23 18.70 -25.65
N VAL A 147 17.40 18.05 -25.64
CA VAL A 147 17.99 17.41 -26.83
C VAL A 147 17.19 16.17 -27.24
N VAL A 148 16.76 15.36 -26.25
CA VAL A 148 16.05 14.10 -26.50
C VAL A 148 14.55 14.30 -26.72
N PHE A 149 13.91 15.17 -25.94
CA PHE A 149 12.44 15.32 -25.93
C PHE A 149 11.94 16.65 -26.51
N GLY A 150 12.84 17.56 -26.89
CA GLY A 150 12.49 18.93 -27.31
C GLY A 150 12.24 19.89 -26.14
N ASN A 151 12.30 21.19 -26.44
CA ASN A 151 12.24 22.25 -25.43
C ASN A 151 10.92 22.28 -24.65
N GLU A 152 9.77 22.08 -25.31
CA GLU A 152 8.46 22.14 -24.66
C GLU A 152 8.23 20.97 -23.70
N MET A 153 8.53 19.75 -24.13
CA MET A 153 8.39 18.56 -23.28
C MET A 153 9.40 18.61 -22.13
N ALA A 154 10.59 19.17 -22.34
CA ALA A 154 11.56 19.34 -21.28
C ALA A 154 11.09 20.28 -20.17
N LEU A 155 10.48 21.40 -20.53
CA LEU A 155 9.85 22.32 -19.58
C LEU A 155 8.67 21.68 -18.84
N ASN A 156 7.89 20.85 -19.52
CA ASN A 156 6.74 20.17 -18.91
C ASN A 156 7.18 19.05 -17.97
N LEU A 157 8.12 18.20 -18.36
CA LEU A 157 8.76 17.20 -17.47
C LEU A 157 9.54 17.86 -16.32
N GLY A 158 9.84 19.15 -16.47
CA GLY A 158 10.25 20.12 -15.45
C GLY A 158 9.30 20.18 -14.24
N LYS A 159 8.00 20.19 -14.51
CA LYS A 159 6.94 20.51 -13.56
C LYS A 159 6.39 19.24 -12.91
N SER A 160 6.28 19.26 -11.58
CA SER A 160 5.71 18.15 -10.79
C SER A 160 4.29 17.79 -11.25
N LEU A 161 3.47 18.81 -11.58
CA LEU A 161 2.07 18.63 -12.02
C LEU A 161 1.94 17.83 -13.32
N TYR A 162 2.93 17.87 -14.20
CA TYR A 162 2.93 17.12 -15.45
C TYR A 162 3.63 15.76 -15.30
N ARG A 163 4.76 15.73 -14.57
CA ARG A 163 5.50 14.49 -14.30
C ARG A 163 4.64 13.44 -13.59
N GLY A 164 3.83 13.84 -12.61
CA GLY A 164 2.98 12.92 -11.85
C GLY A 164 2.01 12.12 -12.74
N PRO A 165 1.05 12.77 -13.43
CA PRO A 165 0.08 12.07 -14.27
C PRO A 165 0.69 11.39 -15.50
N VAL A 166 1.71 11.99 -16.13
CA VAL A 166 2.24 11.50 -17.42
C VAL A 166 3.29 10.40 -17.24
N VAL A 167 4.09 10.47 -16.18
CA VAL A 167 5.14 9.48 -15.93
C VAL A 167 4.72 8.51 -14.83
N HIS A 168 4.33 9.01 -13.66
CA HIS A 168 4.13 8.11 -12.51
C HIS A 168 2.89 7.23 -12.65
N ILE A 169 1.76 7.74 -13.13
CA ILE A 169 0.52 6.95 -13.26
C ILE A 169 0.67 5.78 -14.25
N PRO A 170 1.23 5.95 -15.47
CA PRO A 170 1.49 4.82 -16.36
C PRO A 170 2.47 3.81 -15.76
N LEU A 171 3.51 4.26 -15.05
CA LEU A 171 4.45 3.37 -14.37
C LEU A 171 3.79 2.58 -13.23
N ILE A 172 2.85 3.18 -12.50
CA ILE A 172 2.03 2.47 -11.51
C ILE A 172 1.18 1.40 -12.21
N GLY A 173 0.58 1.72 -13.36
CA GLY A 173 -0.14 0.74 -14.18
C GLY A 173 0.73 -0.43 -14.60
N LEU A 174 1.93 -0.16 -15.11
CA LEU A 174 2.92 -1.19 -15.44
C LEU A 174 3.34 -2.00 -14.22
N ALA A 175 3.54 -1.36 -13.06
CA ALA A 175 3.88 -2.03 -11.81
C ALA A 175 2.79 -2.99 -11.33
N ILE A 176 1.51 -2.61 -11.48
CA ILE A 176 0.39 -3.50 -11.18
C ILE A 176 0.40 -4.70 -12.12
N ILE A 177 0.64 -4.49 -13.42
CA ILE A 177 0.74 -5.56 -14.42
C ILE A 177 1.90 -6.51 -14.07
N THR A 178 3.10 -6.00 -13.79
CA THR A 178 4.24 -6.85 -13.42
C THR A 178 4.02 -7.56 -12.09
N ALA A 179 3.31 -6.94 -11.15
CA ALA A 179 2.89 -7.59 -9.93
C ALA A 179 1.89 -8.72 -10.15
N VAL A 180 1.10 -8.74 -11.22
CA VAL A 180 0.25 -9.91 -11.53
C VAL A 180 1.10 -11.12 -11.91
N PHE A 181 2.22 -10.90 -12.62
CA PHE A 181 3.10 -11.98 -13.09
C PHE A 181 4.13 -12.44 -12.05
N SER A 182 4.51 -11.58 -11.11
CA SER A 182 5.46 -11.92 -10.06
C SER A 182 4.83 -12.79 -8.96
N ARG A 183 5.57 -13.78 -8.46
CA ARG A 183 5.11 -14.71 -7.40
C ARG A 183 5.66 -14.39 -6.01
N SER A 184 6.76 -13.66 -5.89
CA SER A 184 7.44 -13.39 -4.61
C SER A 184 7.30 -11.94 -4.12
N LEU A 185 7.48 -11.72 -2.81
CA LEU A 185 7.64 -10.39 -2.25
C LEU A 185 9.05 -9.90 -2.55
N GLY A 186 9.17 -8.96 -3.48
CA GLY A 186 10.46 -8.41 -3.93
C GLY A 186 11.04 -7.32 -3.03
N PHE A 187 10.32 -6.84 -2.01
CA PHE A 187 10.73 -5.66 -1.24
C PHE A 187 12.09 -5.75 -0.52
N PRO A 188 12.61 -6.93 -0.08
CA PRO A 188 13.96 -7.00 0.48
C PRO A 188 15.05 -6.55 -0.50
N TRP A 189 14.81 -6.67 -1.81
CA TRP A 189 15.72 -6.16 -2.84
C TRP A 189 15.87 -4.64 -2.82
N LEU A 190 14.91 -3.89 -2.26
CA LEU A 190 15.08 -2.45 -2.05
C LEU A 190 16.27 -2.15 -1.13
N ALA A 191 16.58 -3.01 -0.16
CA ALA A 191 17.73 -2.81 0.73
C ALA A 191 19.04 -2.81 -0.08
N LEU A 192 19.18 -3.79 -0.97
CA LEU A 192 20.34 -3.89 -1.85
C LEU A 192 20.43 -2.66 -2.77
N LEU A 193 19.30 -2.22 -3.34
CA LEU A 193 19.25 -1.04 -4.21
C LEU A 193 19.64 0.25 -3.45
N VAL A 194 19.19 0.41 -2.21
CA VAL A 194 19.60 1.53 -1.34
C VAL A 194 21.10 1.50 -1.07
N ILE A 195 21.67 0.34 -0.73
CA ILE A 195 23.12 0.20 -0.49
C ILE A 195 23.91 0.52 -1.75
N VAL A 196 23.47 0.02 -2.92
CA VAL A 196 24.12 0.31 -4.20
C VAL A 196 24.03 1.80 -4.54
N ALA A 197 22.88 2.44 -4.32
CA ALA A 197 22.72 3.87 -4.55
C ALA A 197 23.63 4.71 -3.64
N GLU A 198 23.72 4.37 -2.34
CA GLU A 198 24.63 5.02 -1.39
C GLU A 198 26.10 4.83 -1.78
N LEU A 199 26.48 3.61 -2.19
CA LEU A 199 27.83 3.34 -2.68
C LEU A 199 28.15 4.17 -3.92
N MET A 200 27.21 4.28 -4.85
CA MET A 200 27.36 5.13 -6.05
C MET A 200 27.53 6.60 -5.67
N ILE A 201 26.75 7.12 -4.71
CA ILE A 201 26.89 8.50 -4.21
C ILE A 201 28.28 8.73 -3.62
N VAL A 202 28.78 7.80 -2.80
CA VAL A 202 30.12 7.89 -2.21
C VAL A 202 31.20 7.91 -3.30
N ILE A 203 31.09 7.01 -4.29
CA ILE A 203 32.04 6.95 -5.42
C ILE A 203 32.01 8.25 -6.23
N THR A 204 30.83 8.70 -6.67
CA THR A 204 30.72 9.92 -7.49
C THR A 204 31.21 11.14 -6.73
N ARG A 205 30.93 11.22 -5.42
CA ARG A 205 31.33 12.34 -4.59
C ARG A 205 32.84 12.38 -4.36
N PHE A 206 33.46 11.28 -3.95
CA PHE A 206 34.87 11.30 -3.54
C PHE A 206 35.85 11.10 -4.69
N ILE A 207 35.49 10.34 -5.74
CA ILE A 207 36.37 10.08 -6.88
C ILE A 207 36.18 11.11 -7.98
N PHE A 208 34.93 11.45 -8.30
CA PHE A 208 34.58 12.31 -9.43
C PHE A 208 34.16 13.73 -9.02
N SER A 209 34.07 14.01 -7.71
CA SER A 209 33.55 15.30 -7.20
C SER A 209 32.18 15.68 -7.77
N TYR A 210 31.36 14.68 -8.10
CA TYR A 210 30.01 14.85 -8.63
C TYR A 210 28.98 14.52 -7.55
N GLU A 211 28.18 15.53 -7.17
CA GLU A 211 27.14 15.42 -6.16
C GLU A 211 25.87 16.12 -6.68
N GLN A 212 24.74 15.41 -6.66
CA GLN A 212 23.45 15.92 -7.12
C GLN A 212 22.34 15.60 -6.14
N VAL A 213 21.39 16.53 -5.99
CA VAL A 213 20.29 16.43 -5.02
C VAL A 213 19.39 15.22 -5.29
N PHE A 214 19.14 14.90 -6.56
CA PHE A 214 18.26 13.80 -6.95
C PHE A 214 18.80 12.42 -6.51
N MET A 215 20.12 12.27 -6.33
CA MET A 215 20.71 11.01 -5.87
C MET A 215 20.30 10.72 -4.42
N GLY A 216 20.32 11.76 -3.57
CA GLY A 216 19.84 11.65 -2.18
C GLY A 216 18.33 11.47 -2.09
N ASP A 217 17.56 12.10 -2.98
CA ASP A 217 16.11 11.94 -3.03
C ASP A 217 15.70 10.52 -3.45
N LEU A 218 16.42 9.89 -4.39
CA LEU A 218 16.22 8.49 -4.77
C LEU A 218 16.41 7.54 -3.57
N VAL A 219 17.50 7.73 -2.82
CA VAL A 219 17.79 6.91 -1.63
C VAL A 219 16.68 7.05 -0.59
N ARG A 220 16.29 8.29 -0.26
CA ARG A 220 15.22 8.56 0.71
C ARG A 220 13.90 7.92 0.27
N PHE A 221 13.58 7.99 -1.01
CA PHE A 221 12.37 7.41 -1.57
C PHE A 221 12.33 5.89 -1.43
N TRP A 222 13.41 5.20 -1.81
CA TRP A 222 13.51 3.74 -1.65
C TRP A 222 13.59 3.29 -0.19
N TYR A 223 14.31 4.03 0.65
CA TYR A 223 14.41 3.74 2.08
C TYR A 223 13.05 3.89 2.80
N ALA A 224 12.29 4.95 2.51
CA ALA A 224 10.97 5.16 3.09
C ALA A 224 10.00 4.03 2.71
N ALA A 225 10.03 3.59 1.45
CA ALA A 225 9.23 2.44 1.00
C ALA A 225 9.66 1.13 1.68
N LEU A 226 10.97 0.89 1.78
CA LEU A 226 11.51 -0.27 2.48
C LEU A 226 11.04 -0.30 3.95
N PHE A 227 11.12 0.83 4.65
CA PHE A 227 10.66 0.95 6.03
C PHE A 227 9.17 0.62 6.16
N LEU A 228 8.34 1.18 5.28
CA LEU A 228 6.90 0.94 5.27
C LEU A 228 6.57 -0.55 5.08
N PHE A 229 7.19 -1.21 4.09
CA PHE A 229 6.97 -2.63 3.83
C PHE A 229 7.51 -3.52 4.96
N ALA A 230 8.71 -3.21 5.47
CA ALA A 230 9.30 -3.95 6.58
C ALA A 230 8.44 -3.85 7.85
N SER A 231 7.89 -2.68 8.18
CA SER A 231 7.02 -2.51 9.35
C SER A 231 5.72 -3.33 9.26
N ALA A 232 5.14 -3.46 8.07
CA ALA A 232 3.95 -4.28 7.87
C ALA A 232 4.29 -5.77 7.95
N TYR A 233 5.45 -6.16 7.40
CA TYR A 233 5.94 -7.53 7.42
C TYR A 233 6.26 -8.03 8.84
N THR A 234 6.94 -7.22 9.65
CA THR A 234 7.27 -7.58 11.04
C THR A 234 6.03 -7.73 11.91
N LEU A 235 4.97 -6.93 11.68
CA LEU A 235 3.69 -7.09 12.36
C LEU A 235 3.01 -8.41 12.00
N LEU A 236 3.10 -8.84 10.73
CA LEU A 236 2.49 -10.09 10.26
C LEU A 236 3.20 -11.33 10.82
N GLU A 237 4.53 -11.30 10.94
CA GLU A 237 5.32 -12.39 11.51
C GLU A 237 5.34 -12.39 13.06
N GLU A 238 4.59 -11.49 13.70
CA GLU A 238 4.63 -11.24 15.14
C GLU A 238 6.04 -10.94 15.69
N GLY A 239 6.99 -10.60 14.81
CA GLY A 239 8.37 -10.23 15.14
C GLY A 239 8.51 -8.80 15.64
N HIS A 240 7.41 -8.13 15.98
CA HIS A 240 7.46 -6.83 16.64
C HIS A 240 8.04 -7.03 18.04
N VAL A 241 9.03 -6.22 18.40
CA VAL A 241 9.54 -6.18 19.77
C VAL A 241 8.41 -5.64 20.63
N ARG A 242 7.73 -6.54 21.37
CA ARG A 242 6.77 -6.18 22.42
C ARG A 242 7.57 -5.55 23.55
N VAL A 243 7.73 -4.24 23.52
CA VAL A 243 8.15 -3.51 24.71
C VAL A 243 6.92 -3.43 25.61
N ASP A 244 6.64 -4.51 26.33
CA ASP A 244 5.67 -4.47 27.41
C ASP A 244 6.19 -3.44 28.43
N VAL A 245 5.56 -2.27 28.47
CA VAL A 245 5.88 -1.23 29.47
C VAL A 245 5.37 -1.75 30.81
N PHE A 246 6.21 -2.51 31.51
CA PHE A 246 5.93 -3.10 32.83
C PHE A 246 5.75 -2.07 33.96
N TYR A 247 5.67 -0.77 33.67
CA TYR A 247 5.47 0.28 34.66
C TYR A 247 4.32 1.22 34.28
N THR A 248 3.11 0.82 34.67
CA THR A 248 1.95 1.72 34.78
C THR A 248 1.44 1.86 36.21
N ASN A 249 2.12 1.26 37.20
CA ASN A 249 1.78 1.39 38.63
C ASN A 249 2.91 2.09 39.41
N PHE A 250 3.08 3.39 39.19
CA PHE A 250 3.68 4.31 40.16
C PHE A 250 2.71 5.46 40.41
#